data_AF-A0A6A3AG50-F1
#
_entry.id   AF-A0A6A3AG50-F1
#
_cell.length_a   1.000
_cell.length_b   1.000
_cell.length_c   1.000
_cell.angle_alpha   90.00
_cell.angle_beta   90.00
_cell.angle_gamma   90.00
#
_symmetry.space_group_name_H-M   'P 1'
#
loop_
_entity.id
_entity.type
_entity.pdbx_description
1 polymer ?
#
loop_
_entity_poly.entity_id
_entity_poly.type
_entity_poly.pdbx_seq_one_letter_code
_entity_poly.pdbx_strand_id
1 'polypeptide(L)'
;MEGKRWCLILIASVLCISMLNGGGVTAQSAAECKEERRILVNACKGLITRKPPTPYCCERLRVTHVNCVCPVITPQLAALIDVNYAIKVIQGCGRQVPRHFKCGSITTP
;
A
#
# COMPACT_ATOMS: atom_id res chain seq x y z
N MET A 1 14.16 -39.55 27.69
CA MET A 1 12.78 -39.13 27.34
C MET A 1 12.60 -37.60 27.38
N GLU A 2 13.68 -36.82 27.29
CA GLU A 2 13.64 -35.36 27.57
C GLU A 2 13.69 -34.50 26.30
N GLY A 3 14.39 -34.94 25.25
CA GLY A 3 14.49 -34.20 23.98
C GLY A 3 13.17 -34.07 23.22
N LYS A 4 12.24 -35.02 23.41
CA LYS A 4 10.93 -34.99 22.73
C LYS A 4 9.98 -33.96 23.35
N ARG A 5 10.14 -33.67 24.66
CA ARG A 5 9.39 -32.60 25.34
C ARG A 5 9.88 -31.23 24.88
N TRP A 6 11.19 -31.04 24.69
CA TRP A 6 11.72 -29.79 24.12
C TRP A 6 11.33 -29.57 22.67
N CYS A 7 11.36 -30.59 21.81
CA CYS A 7 10.86 -30.45 20.44
C CYS A 7 9.38 -30.06 20.40
N LEU A 8 8.54 -30.65 21.26
CA LEU A 8 7.12 -30.30 21.32
C LEU A 8 6.88 -28.87 21.81
N ILE A 9 7.68 -28.38 22.77
CA ILE A 9 7.60 -27.00 23.26
C ILE A 9 8.05 -26.00 22.18
N LEU A 10 9.11 -26.32 21.42
CA LEU A 10 9.58 -25.47 20.32
C LEU A 10 8.60 -25.44 19.14
N ILE A 11 7.98 -26.57 18.81
CA ILE A 11 6.96 -26.62 17.74
C ILE A 11 5.70 -25.85 18.19
N ALA A 12 5.28 -25.99 19.45
CA ALA A 12 4.14 -25.25 19.98
C ALA A 12 4.39 -23.73 20.03
N SER A 13 5.60 -23.29 20.37
CA SER A 13 5.93 -21.86 20.38
C SER A 13 5.96 -21.26 18.98
N VAL A 14 6.52 -21.96 17.99
CA VAL A 14 6.52 -21.53 16.58
C VAL A 14 5.09 -21.47 16.02
N LEU A 15 4.24 -22.44 16.36
CA LEU A 15 2.83 -22.43 15.96
C LEU A 15 2.04 -21.28 16.60
N CYS A 16 2.25 -20.97 17.88
CA CYS A 16 1.63 -19.82 18.56
C CYS A 16 2.07 -18.47 17.94
N ILE A 17 3.35 -18.32 17.58
CA ILE A 17 3.87 -17.11 16.92
C ILE A 17 3.28 -16.96 15.50
N SER A 18 2.99 -18.07 14.83
CA SER A 18 2.38 -18.07 13.49
C SER A 18 0.91 -17.65 13.53
N MET A 19 0.16 -18.03 14.58
CA MET A 19 -1.23 -17.60 14.80
C MET A 19 -1.34 -16.11 15.17
N LEU A 20 -0.32 -15.53 15.82
CA LEU A 20 -0.22 -14.09 16.09
C LEU A 20 0.03 -13.25 14.82
N ASN A 21 0.58 -13.87 13.76
CA ASN A 21 0.70 -13.27 12.43
C ASN A 21 -0.43 -13.70 11.48
N GLY A 22 -1.49 -14.35 12.01
CA GLY A 22 -2.65 -14.77 11.26
C GLY A 22 -3.61 -13.63 10.95
N GLY A 23 -3.41 -12.95 9.83
CA GLY A 23 -4.50 -12.43 9.00
C GLY A 23 -5.33 -11.25 9.52
N GLY A 24 -4.85 -10.47 10.48
CA GLY A 24 -5.43 -9.17 10.81
C GLY A 24 -4.92 -8.09 9.86
N VAL A 25 -5.80 -7.34 9.20
CA VAL A 25 -5.46 -6.03 8.62
C VAL A 25 -4.81 -5.24 9.74
N THR A 26 -3.48 -5.13 9.75
CA THR A 26 -2.80 -4.22 10.68
C THR A 26 -3.34 -2.85 10.33
N ALA A 27 -4.14 -2.28 11.24
CA ALA A 27 -4.54 -0.90 11.14
C ALA A 27 -3.23 -0.11 11.20
N GLN A 28 -2.73 0.29 10.03
CA GLN A 28 -1.52 1.09 9.93
C GLN A 28 -1.69 2.29 10.84
N SER A 29 -0.68 2.54 11.66
CA SER A 29 -0.74 3.67 12.58
C SER A 29 -0.86 4.95 11.75
N ALA A 30 -1.57 5.96 12.26
CA ALA A 30 -1.70 7.25 11.57
C ALA A 30 -0.33 7.86 11.21
N ALA A 31 0.68 7.62 12.05
CA ALA A 31 2.07 8.01 11.81
C ALA A 31 2.71 7.28 10.62
N GLU A 32 2.50 5.97 10.49
CA GLU A 32 3.01 5.18 9.35
C GLU A 32 2.36 5.62 8.05
N CYS A 33 1.04 5.84 8.05
CA CYS A 33 0.36 6.38 6.87
C CYS A 33 0.89 7.77 6.48
N LYS A 34 1.25 8.62 7.45
CA LYS A 34 1.79 9.95 7.18
C LYS A 34 3.13 9.85 6.44
N GLU A 35 4.01 8.96 6.88
CA GLU A 35 5.32 8.77 6.25
C GLU A 35 5.20 8.09 4.88
N GLU A 36 4.38 7.04 4.77
CA GLU A 36 4.05 6.36 3.50
C GLU A 36 3.57 7.36 2.44
N ARG A 37 2.66 8.27 2.82
CA ARG A 37 2.16 9.33 1.94
C ARG A 37 3.25 10.30 1.54
N ARG A 38 4.07 10.77 2.49
CA ARG A 38 5.17 11.71 2.22
C ARG A 38 6.15 11.11 1.21
N ILE A 39 6.54 9.86 1.41
CA ILE A 39 7.44 9.14 0.51
C ILE A 39 6.80 8.99 -0.87
N LEU A 40 5.54 8.57 -0.94
CA LEU A 40 4.83 8.38 -2.20
C LEU A 40 4.74 9.69 -3.01
N VAL A 41 4.33 10.79 -2.37
CA VAL A 41 4.21 12.10 -3.02
C VAL A 41 5.58 12.57 -3.54
N ASN A 42 6.63 12.42 -2.74
CA ASN A 42 7.96 12.84 -3.16
C ASN A 42 8.49 11.99 -4.34
N ALA A 43 8.25 10.68 -4.31
CA ALA A 43 8.64 9.76 -5.37
C ALA A 43 7.86 10.01 -6.68
N CYS A 44 6.56 10.28 -6.57
CA CYS A 44 5.63 10.30 -7.70
C CYS A 44 5.13 11.69 -8.09
N LYS A 45 5.72 12.78 -7.59
CA LYS A 45 5.34 14.17 -7.95
C LYS A 45 5.32 14.43 -9.46
N GLY A 46 6.12 13.70 -10.24
CA GLY A 46 6.15 13.78 -11.69
C GLY A 46 4.82 13.49 -12.37
N LEU A 47 3.94 12.71 -11.73
CA LEU A 47 2.62 12.34 -12.25
C LEU A 47 1.70 13.55 -12.47
N ILE A 48 1.81 14.59 -11.63
CA ILE A 48 1.07 15.85 -11.77
C ILE A 48 1.41 16.52 -13.11
N THR A 49 2.68 16.42 -13.52
CA THR A 49 3.20 16.98 -14.78
C THR A 49 3.22 15.97 -15.93
N ARG A 50 2.55 14.82 -15.79
CA ARG A 50 2.54 13.69 -16.74
C ARG A 50 3.92 13.18 -17.16
N LYS A 51 4.92 13.32 -16.30
CA LYS A 51 6.25 12.74 -16.52
C LYS A 51 6.19 11.23 -16.25
N PRO A 52 6.93 10.43 -17.04
CA PRO A 52 6.99 8.98 -16.82
C PRO A 52 7.45 8.65 -15.39
N PRO A 53 6.93 7.56 -14.79
CA PRO A 53 7.29 7.18 -13.44
C PRO A 53 8.77 6.79 -13.37
N THR A 54 9.42 7.16 -12.27
CA THR A 54 10.74 6.61 -11.92
C THR A 54 10.58 5.19 -11.38
N PRO A 55 11.64 4.35 -11.40
CA PRO A 55 11.61 3.03 -10.78
C PRO A 55 11.21 3.10 -9.30
N TYR A 56 11.70 4.11 -8.59
CA TYR A 56 11.35 4.36 -7.19
C TYR A 56 9.86 4.69 -7.02
N CYS A 57 9.27 5.52 -7.89
CA CYS A 57 7.83 5.77 -7.87
C CYS A 57 7.03 4.47 -8.07
N CYS A 58 7.42 3.62 -9.03
CA CYS A 58 6.75 2.33 -9.24
C CYS A 58 6.86 1.41 -8.02
N GLU A 59 8.02 1.35 -7.37
CA GLU A 59 8.17 0.58 -6.14
C GLU A 59 7.20 1.07 -5.05
N ARG A 60 7.14 2.39 -4.83
CA ARG A 60 6.22 2.99 -3.86
C ARG A 60 4.75 2.71 -4.21
N LEU A 61 4.36 2.78 -5.48
CA LEU A 61 3.00 2.44 -5.91
C LEU A 61 2.62 0.97 -5.66
N ARG A 62 3.59 0.06 -5.64
CA ARG A 62 3.35 -1.37 -5.39
C ARG A 62 3.18 -1.68 -3.91
N VAL A 63 3.98 -1.04 -3.06
CA VAL A 63 4.06 -1.34 -1.62
C VAL A 63 3.17 -0.45 -0.76
N THR A 64 2.83 0.76 -1.22
CA THR A 64 2.02 1.68 -0.43
C THR A 64 0.57 1.20 -0.33
N HIS A 65 0.05 1.29 0.89
CA HIS A 65 -1.26 0.77 1.21
C HIS A 65 -2.38 1.74 0.86
N VAL A 66 -3.44 1.20 0.28
CA VAL A 66 -4.60 1.95 -0.22
C VAL A 66 -5.36 2.64 0.92
N ASN A 67 -5.43 2.02 2.09
CA ASN A 67 -6.02 2.60 3.32
C ASN A 67 -5.32 3.88 3.77
N CYS A 68 -4.01 4.01 3.54
CA CYS A 68 -3.29 5.24 3.77
C CYS A 68 -3.55 6.25 2.67
N VAL A 69 -3.61 5.88 1.39
CA VAL A 69 -3.71 6.89 0.32
C VAL A 69 -5.12 7.47 0.18
N CYS A 70 -6.16 6.64 0.16
CA CYS A 70 -7.50 7.10 -0.18
C CYS A 70 -8.08 8.21 0.70
N PRO A 71 -7.88 8.23 2.04
CA PRO A 71 -8.43 9.28 2.89
C PRO A 71 -7.87 10.69 2.60
N VAL A 72 -6.70 10.80 1.96
CA VAL A 72 -6.09 12.11 1.62
C VAL A 72 -6.32 12.56 0.19
N ILE A 73 -6.99 11.75 -0.63
CA ILE A 73 -7.39 12.13 -1.97
C ILE A 73 -8.58 13.07 -1.87
N THR A 74 -8.29 14.35 -1.65
CA THR A 74 -9.28 15.44 -1.62
C THR A 74 -9.66 15.86 -3.04
N PRO A 75 -10.79 16.58 -3.23
CA PRO A 75 -11.19 17.06 -4.55
C PRO A 75 -10.17 18.02 -5.16
N GLN A 76 -9.54 18.84 -4.33
CA GLN A 76 -8.48 19.77 -4.75
C GLN A 76 -7.26 19.02 -5.29
N LEU A 77 -6.84 17.93 -4.64
CA LEU A 77 -5.74 17.10 -5.12
C LEU A 77 -6.13 16.34 -6.40
N ALA A 78 -7.37 15.81 -6.44
CA ALA A 78 -7.89 15.13 -7.63
C ALA A 78 -7.94 16.04 -8.87
N ALA A 79 -8.23 17.34 -8.68
CA ALA A 79 -8.24 18.31 -9.77
C ALA A 79 -6.85 18.57 -10.39
N LEU A 80 -5.76 18.27 -9.68
CA LEU A 80 -4.39 18.46 -10.18
C LEU A 80 -3.84 17.24 -10.92
N ILE A 81 -4.50 16.08 -10.83
CA ILE A 81 -3.98 14.81 -11.33
C ILE A 81 -4.86 14.32 -12.47
N ASP A 82 -4.27 13.96 -13.60
CA ASP A 82 -4.99 13.18 -14.61
C ASP A 82 -5.19 11.75 -14.10
N VAL A 83 -6.43 11.43 -13.70
CA VAL A 83 -6.80 10.14 -13.12
C VAL A 83 -6.55 8.99 -14.11
N ASN A 84 -6.85 9.16 -15.39
CA ASN A 84 -6.66 8.12 -16.39
C ASN A 84 -5.17 7.81 -16.61
N TYR A 85 -4.34 8.85 -16.64
CA TYR A 85 -2.89 8.73 -16.70
C TYR A 85 -2.34 8.05 -15.45
N ALA A 86 -2.77 8.48 -14.27
CA ALA A 86 -2.35 7.87 -13.00
C ALA A 86 -2.71 6.37 -12.96
N ILE A 87 -3.91 5.98 -13.38
CA ILE A 87 -4.33 4.58 -13.46
C ILE A 87 -3.42 3.79 -14.41
N LYS A 88 -3.16 4.31 -15.62
CA LYS A 88 -2.25 3.67 -16.59
C LYS A 88 -0.85 3.49 -16.01
N VAL A 89 -0.33 4.47 -15.29
CA VAL A 89 0.97 4.37 -14.62
C VAL A 89 0.95 3.30 -13.53
N ILE A 90 -0.06 3.28 -12.67
CA ILE A 90 -0.17 2.30 -11.58
C ILE A 90 -0.22 0.87 -12.16
N GLN A 91 -1.04 0.68 -13.20
CA GLN A 91 -1.13 -0.59 -13.92
C GLN A 91 0.20 -0.96 -14.61
N GLY A 92 0.85 0.00 -15.26
CA GLY A 92 2.17 -0.18 -15.88
C GLY A 92 3.29 -0.52 -14.90
N CYS A 93 3.21 0.01 -13.67
CA CYS A 93 4.10 -0.38 -12.56
C CYS A 93 3.78 -1.77 -11.99
N GLY A 94 2.74 -2.46 -12.49
CA GLY A 94 2.37 -3.81 -12.08
C GLY A 94 1.43 -3.90 -10.88
N ARG A 95 0.74 -2.80 -10.53
CA ARG A 95 -0.28 -2.79 -9.48
C ARG A 95 -1.67 -2.79 -10.12
N GLN A 96 -2.50 -3.77 -9.76
CA GLN A 96 -3.87 -3.81 -10.26
C GLN A 96 -4.73 -2.72 -9.60
N VAL A 97 -5.53 -2.06 -10.44
CA VAL A 97 -6.51 -1.06 -10.02
C VAL A 97 -7.90 -1.65 -10.24
N PRO A 98 -8.70 -1.90 -9.19
CA PRO A 98 -10.06 -2.39 -9.35
C PRO A 98 -10.91 -1.36 -10.08
N ARG A 99 -11.86 -1.81 -10.91
CA ARG A 99 -12.82 -0.92 -11.57
C ARG A 99 -13.88 -0.44 -10.59
N HIS A 100 -14.45 0.74 -10.84
CA HIS A 100 -15.51 1.34 -10.01
C HIS A 100 -15.15 1.44 -8.52
N PHE A 101 -13.87 1.60 -8.22
CA PHE A 101 -13.34 1.66 -6.88
C PHE A 101 -13.25 3.12 -6.42
N LYS A 102 -13.89 3.42 -5.29
CA LYS A 102 -13.86 4.75 -4.68
C LYS A 102 -12.64 4.90 -3.78
N CYS A 103 -11.79 5.87 -4.09
CA CYS A 103 -10.61 6.22 -3.32
C CYS A 103 -10.64 7.73 -3.00
N GLY A 104 -11.15 8.06 -1.81
CA GLY A 104 -11.41 9.45 -1.42
C GLY A 104 -12.42 10.09 -2.37
N SER A 105 -11.98 11.13 -3.08
CA SER A 105 -12.79 11.89 -4.04
C SER A 105 -12.73 11.36 -5.48
N ILE A 106 -11.87 10.37 -5.76
CA ILE A 106 -11.71 9.76 -7.08
C ILE A 106 -12.47 8.43 -7.13
N THR A 107 -13.10 8.15 -8.27
CA THR A 107 -13.64 6.83 -8.58
C THR A 107 -12.99 6.32 -9.86
N THR A 108 -12.47 5.09 -9.84
CA THR A 108 -11.89 4.48 -11.04
C THR A 108 -12.99 4.13 -12.03
N PRO A 109 -12.77 4.30 -13.34
CA PRO A 109 -13.71 3.88 -14.38
C PRO A 109 -13.81 2.35 -14.51
#